data_AF-A0A4Y1WW60-F1
#
_entry.id   AF-A0A4Y1WW60-F1
#
_cell.length_a   1.000
_cell.length_b   1.000
_cell.length_c   1.000
_cell.angle_alpha   90.00
_cell.angle_beta   90.00
_cell.angle_gamma   90.00
#
_symmetry.space_group_name_H-M   'P 1'
#
loop_
_entity.id
_entity.type
_entity.pdbx_description
1 polymer ?
#
loop_
_entity_poly.entity_id
_entity_poly.type
_entity_poly.pdbx_seq_one_letter_code
_entity_poly.pdbx_strand_id
1 'polypeptide(L)'
;MKTLIDTRIYALLSHNESNLLELTQAYKEFIEMMTEMIANCNDRDEILRILHYGRIEFDVLSHPMFNQYADNVLRTTFIYKVMYILDCEINIVSNSMKYASGHDYSSPLSCQDGELLWIGTQQELLELAVAIHKSGVIMLGDRKARFIEIVRALADIFHITINDVYVKKTKLLDRCTAVTPFLDKLKKAYEQVVERHLG
;
A
#
# COMPACT_ATOMS: atom_id res chain seq x y z
N MET A 1 23.08 12.01 -11.58
CA MET A 1 22.01 12.07 -10.56
C MET A 1 22.68 12.41 -9.25
N LYS A 2 22.34 13.54 -8.62
CA LYS A 2 22.94 13.89 -7.31
C LYS A 2 22.43 12.90 -6.29
N THR A 3 23.33 12.20 -5.61
CA THR A 3 22.96 11.23 -4.58
C THR A 3 22.81 11.94 -3.24
N LEU A 4 22.03 11.39 -2.32
CA LEU A 4 21.80 12.00 -1.00
C LEU A 4 23.09 12.11 -0.16
N ILE A 5 24.13 11.35 -0.51
CA ILE A 5 25.45 11.40 0.10
C ILE A 5 26.34 12.53 -0.45
N ASP A 6 26.01 13.11 -1.61
CA ASP A 6 26.72 14.28 -2.16
C ASP A 6 26.29 15.59 -1.48
N THR A 7 25.44 15.50 -0.47
CA THR A 7 24.84 16.66 0.20
C THR A 7 25.77 17.24 1.24
N ARG A 8 25.65 18.56 1.42
CA ARG A 8 26.41 19.28 2.45
C ARG A 8 26.18 18.70 3.85
N ILE A 9 24.96 18.26 4.17
CA ILE A 9 24.67 17.65 5.48
C ILE A 9 25.42 16.33 5.67
N TYR A 10 25.57 15.50 4.63
CA TYR A 10 26.34 14.26 4.71
C TYR A 10 27.83 14.53 4.96
N ALA A 11 28.41 15.49 4.24
CA ALA A 11 29.81 15.88 4.44
C ALA A 11 30.07 16.41 5.87
N LEU A 12 29.21 17.32 6.34
CA LEU A 12 29.29 17.90 7.70
C LEU A 12 29.19 16.82 8.79
N LEU A 13 28.28 15.86 8.63
CA LEU A 13 28.10 14.75 9.57
C LEU A 13 29.20 13.68 9.46
N SER A 14 29.87 13.55 8.31
CA SER A 14 30.97 12.60 8.13
C SER A 14 32.26 13.09 8.80
N HIS A 15 32.54 14.40 8.71
CA HIS A 15 33.79 14.99 9.22
C HIS A 15 33.69 15.53 10.65
N ASN A 16 32.48 15.62 11.24
CA ASN A 16 32.26 16.13 12.60
C ASN A 16 32.73 17.59 12.82
N GLU A 17 32.80 18.39 11.75
CA GLU A 17 33.42 19.73 11.76
C GLU A 17 32.40 20.87 11.92
N SER A 18 31.17 20.60 12.37
CA SER A 18 30.05 21.50 12.13
C SER A 18 29.39 22.03 13.40
N ASN A 19 29.05 23.33 13.37
CA ASN A 19 28.27 23.95 14.43
C ASN A 19 26.75 23.84 14.17
N LEU A 20 25.95 24.19 15.18
CA LEU A 20 24.48 24.10 15.12
C LEU A 20 23.89 24.89 13.95
N LEU A 21 24.45 26.07 13.62
CA LEU A 21 23.93 26.93 12.55
C LEU A 21 24.15 26.27 11.19
N GLU A 22 25.35 25.76 10.94
CA GLU A 22 25.71 25.07 9.70
C GLU A 22 24.89 23.80 9.49
N LEU A 23 24.74 22.99 10.54
CA LEU A 23 23.93 21.76 10.48
C LEU A 23 22.46 22.07 10.25
N THR A 24 21.92 23.09 10.92
CA THR A 24 20.53 23.51 10.72
C THR A 24 20.29 23.96 9.29
N GLN A 25 21.20 24.74 8.72
CA GLN A 25 21.10 25.23 7.37
C GLN A 25 21.23 24.10 6.34
N ALA A 26 22.24 23.24 6.50
CA ALA A 26 22.45 22.10 5.61
C ALA A 26 21.31 21.08 5.68
N TYR A 27 20.67 20.92 6.84
CA TYR A 27 19.48 20.07 7.00
C TYR A 27 18.25 20.62 6.26
N LYS A 28 18.07 21.95 6.24
CA LYS A 28 16.98 22.58 5.46
C LYS A 28 17.21 22.40 3.96
N GLU A 29 18.42 22.69 3.50
CA GLU A 29 18.85 22.48 2.09
C GLU A 29 18.65 21.01 1.67
N PHE A 30 18.94 20.07 2.56
CA PHE A 30 18.71 18.65 2.34
C PHE A 30 17.23 18.31 2.14
N ILE A 31 16.33 18.82 2.99
CA ILE A 31 14.88 18.61 2.86
C ILE A 31 14.37 19.20 1.54
N GLU A 32 14.75 20.45 1.22
CA GLU A 32 14.33 21.13 0.00
C GLU A 32 14.76 20.32 -1.23
N MET A 33 16.02 19.88 -1.28
CA MET A 33 16.54 19.06 -2.36
C MET A 33 15.82 17.71 -2.48
N MET A 34 15.58 17.01 -1.36
CA MET A 34 14.82 15.76 -1.37
C MET A 34 13.40 15.97 -1.89
N THR A 35 12.74 17.03 -1.45
CA THR A 35 11.36 17.34 -1.84
C THR A 35 11.28 17.62 -3.35
N GLU A 36 12.22 18.42 -3.87
CA GLU A 36 12.32 18.70 -5.30
C GLU A 36 12.63 17.44 -6.12
N MET A 37 13.55 16.59 -5.64
CA MET A 37 13.88 15.32 -6.27
C MET A 37 12.67 14.39 -6.37
N ILE A 38 11.91 14.25 -5.28
CA ILE A 38 10.71 13.41 -5.21
C ILE A 38 9.59 13.96 -6.12
N ALA A 39 9.44 15.29 -6.20
CA ALA A 39 8.43 15.94 -7.02
C ALA A 39 8.72 15.83 -8.53
N ASN A 40 10.00 15.84 -8.92
CA ASN A 40 10.41 15.90 -10.33
C ASN A 40 10.74 14.54 -10.96
N CYS A 41 10.84 13.46 -10.18
CA CYS A 41 11.16 12.15 -10.71
C CYS A 41 9.89 11.32 -11.01
N ASN A 42 9.80 10.83 -12.24
CA ASN A 42 8.68 10.02 -12.71
C ASN A 42 8.82 8.53 -12.35
N ASP A 43 10.04 8.07 -12.03
CA ASP A 43 10.32 6.69 -11.63
C ASP A 43 10.39 6.58 -10.10
N ARG A 44 9.35 5.97 -9.52
CA ARG A 44 9.25 5.79 -8.06
C ARG A 44 10.24 4.77 -7.53
N ASP A 45 10.57 3.73 -8.29
CA ASP A 45 11.54 2.73 -7.88
C ASP A 45 12.94 3.35 -7.85
N GLU A 46 13.23 4.25 -8.78
CA GLU A 46 14.45 5.05 -8.76
C GLU A 46 14.52 5.94 -7.52
N ILE A 47 13.46 6.68 -7.18
CA ILE A 47 13.39 7.46 -5.93
C ILE A 47 13.63 6.57 -4.71
N LEU A 48 12.93 5.43 -4.61
CA LEU A 48 13.05 4.54 -3.46
C LEU A 48 14.47 3.98 -3.32
N ARG A 49 15.13 3.61 -4.42
CA ARG A 49 16.53 3.16 -4.39
C ARG A 49 17.45 4.27 -3.86
N ILE A 50 17.24 5.51 -4.29
CA ILE A 50 18.03 6.66 -3.81
C ILE A 50 17.80 6.91 -2.32
N LEU A 51 16.54 6.92 -1.86
CA LEU A 51 16.18 7.15 -0.47
C LEU A 51 16.72 6.04 0.45
N HIS A 52 16.54 4.78 0.07
CA HIS A 52 17.06 3.64 0.83
C HIS A 52 18.59 3.64 0.89
N TYR A 53 19.27 3.95 -0.23
CA TYR A 53 20.72 4.07 -0.26
C TYR A 53 21.19 5.16 0.70
N GLY A 54 20.61 6.36 0.62
CA GLY A 54 20.93 7.44 1.56
C GLY A 54 20.70 7.02 3.01
N ARG A 55 19.58 6.35 3.30
CA ARG A 55 19.23 5.92 4.66
C ARG A 55 20.25 4.94 5.24
N ILE A 56 20.77 4.02 4.42
CA ILE A 56 21.83 3.08 4.82
C ILE A 56 23.12 3.84 5.14
N GLU A 57 23.54 4.75 4.27
CA GLU A 57 24.78 5.51 4.47
C GLU A 57 24.72 6.40 5.72
N PHE A 58 23.58 7.03 6.01
CA PHE A 58 23.38 7.76 7.27
C PHE A 58 23.32 6.83 8.50
N ASP A 59 22.79 5.61 8.35
CA ASP A 59 22.78 4.60 9.42
C ASP A 59 24.21 4.24 9.85
N VAL A 60 25.08 4.02 8.87
CA VAL A 60 26.52 3.72 9.08
C VAL A 60 27.20 4.81 9.91
N LEU A 61 26.88 6.10 9.68
CA LEU A 61 27.43 7.21 10.47
C LEU A 61 27.06 7.17 11.96
N SER A 62 25.95 6.51 12.30
CA SER A 62 25.47 6.32 13.69
C SER A 62 25.81 4.97 14.29
N HIS A 63 26.23 3.99 13.47
CA HIS A 63 26.40 2.60 13.88
C HIS A 63 27.52 2.46 14.95
N PRO A 64 27.29 1.73 16.07
CA PRO A 64 28.24 1.67 17.19
C PRO A 64 29.67 1.23 16.83
N MET A 65 29.81 0.35 15.81
CA MET A 65 31.13 -0.11 15.33
C MET A 65 31.89 0.93 14.48
N PHE A 66 31.20 1.88 13.86
CA PHE A 66 31.79 2.80 12.87
C PHE A 66 31.74 4.27 13.31
N ASN A 67 30.89 4.59 14.29
CA ASN A 67 30.69 5.94 14.78
C ASN A 67 31.84 6.37 15.71
N GLN A 68 32.86 6.99 15.13
CA GLN A 68 34.01 7.54 15.85
C GLN A 68 33.66 8.76 16.73
N TYR A 69 32.45 9.30 16.62
CA TYR A 69 32.01 10.54 17.26
C TYR A 69 30.69 10.35 18.03
N ALA A 70 30.53 9.19 18.70
CA ALA A 70 29.30 8.81 19.39
C ALA A 70 28.96 9.72 20.59
N ASP A 71 29.95 10.42 21.14
CA ASP A 71 29.80 11.40 22.22
C ASP A 71 29.30 12.77 21.73
N ASN A 72 29.40 13.06 20.43
CA ASN A 72 28.86 14.30 19.87
C ASN A 72 27.33 14.21 19.73
N VAL A 73 26.65 14.68 20.77
CA VAL A 73 25.19 14.73 20.87
C VAL A 73 24.56 15.53 19.72
N LEU A 74 25.17 16.65 19.33
CA LEU A 74 24.65 17.51 18.27
C LEU A 74 24.67 16.78 16.92
N ARG A 75 25.83 16.21 16.55
CA ARG A 75 25.99 15.41 15.35
C ARG A 75 24.99 14.24 15.34
N THR A 76 24.94 13.50 16.44
CA THR A 76 24.05 12.35 16.63
C THR A 76 22.58 12.75 16.46
N THR A 77 22.17 13.89 17.02
CA THR A 77 20.82 14.44 16.87
C THR A 77 20.48 14.70 15.40
N PHE A 78 21.40 15.28 14.64
CA PHE A 78 21.17 15.57 13.23
C PHE A 78 21.17 14.31 12.36
N ILE A 79 22.00 13.31 12.66
CA ILE A 79 21.93 12.00 12.00
C ILE A 79 20.55 11.38 12.20
N TYR A 80 20.04 11.35 13.44
CA TYR A 80 18.70 10.83 13.71
C TYR A 80 17.59 11.64 13.01
N LYS A 81 17.71 12.97 12.95
CA LYS A 81 16.75 13.80 12.19
C LYS A 81 16.74 13.44 10.71
N VAL A 82 17.92 13.26 10.10
CA VAL A 82 18.06 12.87 8.69
C VAL A 82 17.48 11.47 8.46
N MET A 83 17.84 10.51 9.30
CA MET A 83 17.29 9.15 9.22
C MET A 83 15.76 9.15 9.35
N TYR A 84 15.22 9.90 10.32
CA TYR A 84 13.78 9.99 10.55
C TYR A 84 13.03 10.62 9.37
N ILE A 85 13.55 11.70 8.77
CA ILE A 85 12.90 12.29 7.60
C ILE A 85 13.01 11.37 6.38
N LEU A 86 14.12 10.64 6.21
CA LEU A 86 14.25 9.63 5.16
C LEU A 86 13.25 8.50 5.36
N ASP A 87 13.08 8.01 6.58
CA ASP A 87 12.10 6.97 6.90
C ASP A 87 10.67 7.47 6.61
N CYS A 88 10.37 8.73 6.93
CA CYS A 88 9.11 9.38 6.56
C CYS A 88 8.92 9.45 5.04
N GLU A 89 9.91 9.92 4.28
CA GLU A 89 9.82 10.04 2.83
C GLU A 89 9.74 8.67 2.14
N ILE A 90 10.51 7.68 2.59
CA ILE A 90 10.39 6.28 2.12
C ILE A 90 8.97 5.79 2.36
N ASN A 91 8.42 6.03 3.54
CA ASN A 91 7.06 5.61 3.88
C ASN A 91 6.01 6.34 3.04
N ILE A 92 6.15 7.65 2.83
CA ILE A 92 5.26 8.44 1.97
C ILE A 92 5.38 7.96 0.53
N VAL A 93 6.59 7.71 0.02
CA VAL A 93 6.82 7.31 -1.36
C VAL A 93 6.32 5.90 -1.63
N SER A 94 6.56 4.99 -0.69
CA SER A 94 6.08 3.59 -0.75
C SER A 94 4.56 3.51 -0.60
N ASN A 95 3.97 4.35 0.26
CA ASN A 95 2.53 4.35 0.51
C ASN A 95 1.76 5.36 -0.33
N SER A 96 2.40 6.22 -1.14
CA SER A 96 1.67 7.11 -2.04
C SER A 96 0.86 6.30 -3.05
N MET A 97 1.28 5.06 -3.35
CA MET A 97 0.44 4.11 -4.07
C MET A 97 -0.77 3.70 -3.23
N LYS A 98 -0.61 3.44 -1.92
CA LYS A 98 -1.69 3.11 -0.97
C LYS A 98 -2.63 4.27 -0.57
N TYR A 99 -2.27 5.51 -0.92
CA TYR A 99 -3.07 6.71 -0.63
C TYR A 99 -3.54 7.46 -1.90
N ALA A 100 -2.87 7.30 -3.05
CA ALA A 100 -3.44 7.67 -4.36
C ALA A 100 -4.38 6.58 -4.89
N SER A 101 -4.14 5.31 -4.55
CA SER A 101 -5.15 4.26 -4.54
C SER A 101 -5.43 3.92 -3.08
N GLY A 102 -6.55 4.36 -2.52
CA GLY A 102 -6.93 3.97 -1.18
C GLY A 102 -6.94 2.45 -1.05
N HIS A 103 -6.08 1.94 -0.18
CA HIS A 103 -5.99 0.58 0.39
C HIS A 103 -4.84 -0.35 -0.07
N ASP A 104 -3.81 -0.38 0.79
CA ASP A 104 -3.31 -1.54 1.54
C ASP A 104 -3.25 -2.96 0.88
N TYR A 105 -1.98 -3.35 0.69
CA TYR A 105 -1.35 -4.68 0.68
C TYR A 105 -1.49 -5.63 -0.52
N SER A 106 -0.33 -5.75 -1.19
CA SER A 106 0.23 -6.91 -1.88
C SER A 106 -0.26 -7.18 -3.30
N SER A 107 0.41 -6.55 -4.27
CA SER A 107 0.67 -7.22 -5.55
C SER A 107 2.08 -7.81 -5.51
N PRO A 108 2.28 -8.98 -6.14
CA PRO A 108 3.33 -9.05 -7.11
C PRO A 108 2.72 -9.32 -8.49
N LEU A 109 3.34 -8.69 -9.49
CA LEU A 109 3.22 -8.92 -10.93
C LEU A 109 2.30 -7.94 -11.66
N SER A 110 2.98 -6.98 -12.28
CA SER A 110 2.59 -6.29 -13.50
C SER A 110 1.99 -7.22 -14.56
N CYS A 111 0.78 -6.90 -15.01
CA CYS A 111 0.34 -7.15 -16.39
C CYS A 111 -0.70 -6.07 -16.72
N GLN A 112 -0.55 -5.40 -17.85
CA GLN A 112 -1.63 -4.56 -18.39
C GLN A 112 -2.82 -5.50 -18.66
N ASP A 113 -3.94 -5.34 -17.98
CA ASP A 113 -5.13 -6.13 -18.28
C ASP A 113 -6.40 -5.38 -17.84
N GLY A 114 -7.44 -5.46 -18.66
CA GLY A 114 -8.71 -4.76 -18.43
C GLY A 114 -9.27 -5.06 -17.04
N GLU A 115 -9.64 -4.01 -16.32
CA GLU A 115 -10.26 -4.11 -15.00
C GLU A 115 -11.50 -5.01 -15.04
N LEU A 116 -11.68 -5.83 -14.01
CA LEU A 116 -12.86 -6.69 -13.90
C LEU A 116 -14.09 -5.85 -13.59
N LEU A 117 -14.96 -5.70 -14.59
CA LEU A 117 -16.22 -4.98 -14.43
C LEU A 117 -17.35 -5.93 -14.06
N TRP A 118 -18.07 -5.58 -13.00
CA TRP A 118 -19.33 -6.25 -12.68
C TRP A 118 -20.46 -5.65 -13.51
N ILE A 119 -20.93 -6.42 -14.49
CA ILE A 119 -22.04 -6.05 -15.39
C ILE A 119 -23.43 -6.41 -14.82
N GLY A 120 -23.48 -7.03 -13.64
CA GLY A 120 -24.73 -7.38 -12.96
C GLY A 120 -25.25 -6.26 -12.06
N THR A 121 -26.37 -6.51 -11.39
CA THR A 121 -26.91 -5.57 -10.40
C THR A 121 -26.17 -5.69 -9.06
N GLN A 122 -26.25 -4.65 -8.24
CA GLN A 122 -25.74 -4.69 -6.86
C GLN A 122 -26.44 -5.77 -6.01
N GLN A 123 -27.69 -6.11 -6.32
CA GLN A 123 -28.42 -7.17 -5.64
C GLN A 123 -27.85 -8.55 -5.95
N GLU A 124 -27.57 -8.83 -7.23
CA GLU A 124 -26.93 -10.09 -7.66
C GLU A 124 -25.55 -10.27 -7.03
N LEU A 125 -24.78 -9.19 -6.89
CA LEU A 125 -23.48 -9.22 -6.20
C LEU A 125 -23.63 -9.55 -4.71
N LEU A 126 -24.67 -9.02 -4.07
CA LEU A 126 -24.97 -9.31 -2.66
C LEU A 126 -25.45 -10.76 -2.47
N GLU A 127 -26.22 -11.30 -3.41
CA GLU A 127 -26.64 -12.70 -3.41
C GLU A 127 -25.45 -13.65 -3.55
N LEU A 128 -24.50 -13.32 -4.42
CA LEU A 128 -23.22 -14.02 -4.52
C LEU A 128 -22.45 -13.96 -3.19
N ALA A 129 -22.34 -12.79 -2.58
CA ALA A 129 -21.68 -12.62 -1.29
C ALA A 129 -22.34 -13.46 -0.18
N VAL A 130 -23.67 -13.54 -0.17
CA VAL A 130 -24.42 -14.37 0.79
C VAL A 130 -24.12 -15.84 0.57
N ALA A 131 -24.13 -16.32 -0.67
CA ALA A 131 -23.85 -17.71 -1.01
C ALA A 131 -22.42 -18.12 -0.61
N ILE A 132 -21.43 -17.31 -0.96
CA ILE A 132 -20.02 -17.52 -0.61
C ILE A 132 -19.82 -17.52 0.92
N HIS A 133 -20.46 -16.58 1.62
CA HIS A 133 -20.38 -16.53 3.08
C HIS A 133 -21.02 -17.76 3.74
N LYS A 134 -22.16 -18.23 3.20
CA LYS A 134 -22.87 -19.39 3.74
C LYS A 134 -22.20 -20.72 3.43
N SER A 135 -21.49 -20.83 2.30
CA SER A 135 -20.69 -22.03 2.00
C SER A 135 -19.50 -22.18 2.97
N GLY A 136 -19.01 -21.07 3.52
CA GLY A 136 -17.96 -21.08 4.56
C GLY A 136 -16.60 -21.54 4.04
N VAL A 137 -16.37 -21.42 2.72
CA VAL A 137 -15.13 -21.84 2.03
C VAL A 137 -14.01 -20.81 2.14
N ILE A 138 -14.32 -19.56 2.53
CA ILE A 138 -13.33 -18.48 2.63
C ILE A 138 -12.87 -18.32 4.08
N MET A 139 -11.55 -18.42 4.28
CA MET A 139 -10.86 -18.12 5.53
C MET A 139 -10.19 -16.74 5.45
N LEU A 140 -10.15 -16.02 6.56
CA LEU A 140 -9.35 -14.82 6.75
C LEU A 140 -8.42 -15.07 7.95
N GLY A 141 -7.14 -15.32 7.66
CA GLY A 141 -6.19 -15.80 8.64
C GLY A 141 -6.59 -17.19 9.16
N ASP A 142 -6.81 -17.29 10.46
CA ASP A 142 -7.13 -18.52 11.19
C ASP A 142 -8.64 -18.75 11.39
N ARG A 143 -9.51 -17.86 10.90
CA ARG A 143 -10.97 -17.96 11.06
C ARG A 143 -11.74 -17.86 9.75
N LYS A 144 -13.01 -18.27 9.77
CA LYS A 144 -13.93 -18.04 8.64
C LYS A 144 -14.11 -16.54 8.39
N ALA A 145 -14.13 -16.15 7.13
CA ALA A 145 -14.39 -14.77 6.73
C ALA A 145 -15.82 -14.37 7.11
N ARG A 146 -15.97 -13.16 7.68
CA ARG A 146 -17.26 -12.56 7.98
C ARG A 146 -17.91 -12.10 6.69
N PHE A 147 -19.24 -12.06 6.68
CA PHE A 147 -20.01 -11.55 5.54
C PHE A 147 -19.52 -10.18 5.03
N ILE A 148 -19.26 -9.23 5.95
CA ILE A 148 -18.78 -7.89 5.57
C ILE A 148 -17.40 -7.91 4.91
N GLU A 149 -16.55 -8.89 5.24
CA GLU A 149 -15.21 -9.04 4.67
C GLU A 149 -15.31 -9.56 3.23
N ILE A 150 -16.23 -10.50 2.99
CA ILE A 150 -16.52 -11.03 1.65
C ILE A 150 -17.16 -9.94 0.77
N VAL A 151 -18.10 -9.15 1.31
CA VAL A 151 -18.72 -8.05 0.57
C VAL A 151 -17.70 -6.97 0.21
N ARG A 152 -16.79 -6.62 1.12
CA ARG A 152 -15.69 -5.68 0.83
C ARG A 152 -14.76 -6.22 -0.25
N ALA A 153 -14.30 -7.46 -0.11
CA ALA A 153 -13.45 -8.07 -1.13
C ALA A 153 -14.11 -8.08 -2.52
N LEU A 154 -15.39 -8.43 -2.62
CA LEU A 154 -16.14 -8.38 -3.88
C LEU A 154 -16.33 -6.95 -4.41
N ALA A 155 -16.63 -6.00 -3.54
CA ALA A 155 -16.74 -4.58 -3.88
C ALA A 155 -15.42 -4.02 -4.41
N ASP A 156 -14.30 -4.42 -3.80
CA ASP A 156 -12.96 -4.00 -4.16
C ASP A 156 -12.55 -4.60 -5.52
N ILE A 157 -12.80 -5.89 -5.74
CA ILE A 157 -12.50 -6.60 -7.02
C ILE A 157 -13.23 -5.97 -8.21
N PHE A 158 -14.48 -5.53 -8.01
CA PHE A 158 -15.32 -5.02 -9.09
C PHE A 158 -15.46 -3.48 -9.10
N HIS A 159 -14.71 -2.78 -8.24
CA HIS A 159 -14.79 -1.33 -8.08
C HIS A 159 -16.23 -0.81 -7.86
N ILE A 160 -17.03 -1.51 -7.04
CA ILE A 160 -18.42 -1.15 -6.71
C ILE A 160 -18.52 -0.64 -5.27
N THR A 161 -19.16 0.52 -5.09
CA THR A 161 -19.51 1.02 -3.76
C THR A 161 -20.78 0.35 -3.20
N ILE A 162 -20.63 -0.36 -2.07
CA ILE A 162 -21.76 -0.98 -1.35
C ILE A 162 -21.96 -0.34 0.02
N ASN A 163 -22.85 0.67 0.08
CA ASN A 163 -23.29 1.26 1.34
C ASN A 163 -24.34 0.40 2.05
N ASP A 164 -24.46 0.57 3.37
CA ASP A 164 -25.48 -0.04 4.23
C ASP A 164 -25.59 -1.56 4.09
N VAL A 165 -24.44 -2.26 4.03
CA VAL A 165 -24.33 -3.70 3.76
C VAL A 165 -25.30 -4.55 4.58
N TYR A 166 -25.41 -4.30 5.88
CA TYR A 166 -26.31 -5.05 6.75
C TYR A 166 -27.79 -4.72 6.50
N VAL A 167 -28.14 -3.47 6.23
CA VAL A 167 -29.52 -3.07 5.88
C VAL A 167 -29.92 -3.68 4.54
N LYS A 168 -29.03 -3.66 3.55
CA LYS A 168 -29.26 -4.28 2.23
C LYS A 168 -29.37 -5.80 2.35
N LYS A 169 -28.57 -6.43 3.20
CA LYS A 169 -28.68 -7.87 3.50
C LYS A 169 -30.02 -8.19 4.15
N THR A 170 -30.44 -7.42 5.16
CA THR A 170 -31.73 -7.61 5.82
C THR A 170 -32.86 -7.42 4.83
N LYS A 171 -32.86 -6.36 4.01
CA LYS A 171 -33.85 -6.16 2.94
C LYS A 171 -33.86 -7.28 1.89
N LEU A 172 -32.69 -7.84 1.55
CA LEU A 172 -32.58 -8.98 0.64
C LEU A 172 -33.27 -10.22 1.24
N LEU A 173 -33.05 -10.48 2.52
CA LEU A 173 -33.64 -11.61 3.24
C LEU A 173 -35.12 -11.37 3.60
N ASP A 174 -35.53 -10.13 3.83
CA ASP A 174 -36.91 -9.78 4.18
C ASP A 174 -37.84 -9.79 2.95
N ARG A 175 -37.30 -9.51 1.75
CA ARG A 175 -38.03 -9.59 0.47
C ARG A 175 -38.23 -11.04 -0.02
N CYS A 176 -38.20 -12.03 0.87
CA CYS A 176 -38.38 -13.46 0.60
C CYS A 176 -39.76 -13.85 0.05
N THR A 177 -40.15 -13.26 -1.08
CA THR A 177 -41.23 -13.75 -1.95
C THR A 177 -40.67 -14.34 -3.25
N ALA A 178 -39.44 -14.02 -3.66
CA ALA A 178 -38.73 -14.71 -4.75
C ALA A 178 -37.19 -14.57 -4.62
N VAL A 179 -36.47 -15.69 -4.66
CA VAL A 179 -35.01 -15.74 -4.87
C VAL A 179 -34.73 -15.27 -6.31
N THR A 180 -33.72 -14.44 -6.56
CA THR A 180 -33.43 -14.08 -7.95
C THR A 180 -32.82 -15.28 -8.70
N PRO A 181 -33.04 -15.38 -10.02
CA PRO A 181 -32.52 -16.50 -10.80
C PRO A 181 -31.00 -16.44 -11.03
N PHE A 182 -30.29 -15.49 -10.42
CA PHE A 182 -28.87 -15.24 -10.69
C PHE A 182 -27.97 -16.42 -10.32
N LEU A 183 -28.09 -16.96 -9.10
CA LEU A 183 -27.28 -18.10 -8.66
C LEU A 183 -27.58 -19.37 -9.47
N ASP A 184 -28.84 -19.57 -9.85
CA ASP A 184 -29.23 -20.68 -10.73
C ASP A 184 -28.63 -20.53 -12.13
N LYS A 185 -28.55 -19.29 -12.64
CA LYS A 185 -27.88 -18.99 -13.92
C LYS A 185 -26.38 -19.28 -13.86
N LEU A 186 -25.70 -18.92 -12.76
CA LEU A 186 -24.27 -19.25 -12.57
C LEU A 186 -24.05 -20.76 -12.53
N LYS A 187 -24.88 -21.50 -11.79
CA LYS A 187 -24.81 -22.96 -11.73
C LYS A 187 -24.98 -23.60 -13.11
N LYS A 188 -26.01 -23.20 -13.86
CA LYS A 188 -26.25 -23.70 -15.22
C LYS A 188 -25.10 -23.38 -16.17
N ALA A 189 -24.49 -22.20 -16.06
CA ALA A 189 -23.33 -21.84 -16.88
C ALA A 189 -22.13 -22.77 -16.61
N TYR A 190 -21.88 -23.12 -15.34
CA TYR A 190 -20.85 -24.10 -14.98
C TYR A 190 -21.19 -25.50 -15.52
N GLU A 191 -22.42 -25.98 -15.33
CA GLU A 191 -22.87 -27.29 -15.81
C GLU A 191 -22.69 -27.43 -17.33
N GLN A 192 -23.03 -26.40 -18.11
CA GLN A 192 -22.84 -26.39 -19.57
C GLN A 192 -21.37 -26.49 -19.99
N VAL A 193 -20.46 -25.86 -19.24
CA VAL A 193 -19.02 -25.97 -19.50
C VAL A 193 -18.55 -27.40 -19.24
N VAL A 194 -19.00 -28.01 -18.15
CA VAL A 194 -18.67 -29.40 -17.79
C VAL A 194 -19.19 -30.38 -18.84
N GLU A 195 -20.45 -30.25 -19.26
CA GLU A 195 -21.05 -31.11 -20.29
C GLU A 195 -20.27 -31.05 -21.61
N ARG A 196 -19.83 -29.86 -22.03
CA ARG A 196 -19.00 -29.68 -23.24
C ARG A 196 -17.59 -30.26 -23.13
N HIS A 197 -17.06 -30.43 -21.92
CA HIS A 197 -15.74 -31.03 -21.71
C HIS A 197 -15.80 -32.56 -21.58
N LEU A 198 -16.98 -33.12 -21.24
CA LEU A 198 -17.17 -34.56 -21.05
C LEU A 198 -17.77 -35.27 -22.28
N GLY A 199 -18.41 -34.54 -23.19
CA GLY A 199 -18.95 -35.05 -24.46
C GLY A 199 -18.01 -34.84 -25.63
#